data_AF-A0A2D5AYD8-F1
#
_entry.id   AF-A0A2D5AYD8-F1
#
_cell.length_a   1.000
_cell.length_b   1.000
_cell.length_c   1.000
_cell.angle_alpha   90.00
_cell.angle_beta   90.00
_cell.angle_gamma   90.00
#
_symmetry.space_group_name_H-M   'P 1'
#
loop_
_entity.id
_entity.type
_entity.pdbx_description
1 polymer ?
#
loop_
_entity_poly.entity_id
_entity_poly.type
_entity_poly.pdbx_seq_one_letter_code
_entity_poly.pdbx_strand_id
1 'polypeptide(L)'
;MAVSKACRNPRQRGSYARSAPFLPVPFRMSQFNAGAQAAYGVQDYSPKTTIEGLEIHSLTRFNDDGGSMSELARLDEGRLEGVEGFVCRQMNYSVMEPLAIKAFHLHRRQTDVWYVPPSDKILLAVADVRAGSSTEGVVQRIVMGDGNSKLVRIPPGVAHGAKNLRPATPSTIIYFVDVQFSVGEECDEGRLPWDHFGAKIWEVERG
;
A
#
# COMPACT_ATOMS: atom_id res chain seq x y z
N MET A 1 -32.92 -55.20 27.40
CA MET A 1 -32.52 -56.07 28.52
C MET A 1 -31.24 -55.51 29.13
N ALA A 2 -31.24 -55.35 30.46
CA ALA A 2 -30.10 -54.96 31.29
C ALA A 2 -28.91 -55.95 31.11
N VAL A 3 -27.66 -55.72 31.56
CA VAL A 3 -27.22 -55.57 32.96
C VAL A 3 -25.73 -55.15 32.99
N SER A 4 -25.42 -54.20 33.87
CA SER A 4 -24.23 -54.04 34.75
C SER A 4 -23.05 -55.02 34.65
N LYS A 5 -21.82 -54.49 34.77
CA LYS A 5 -20.92 -54.90 35.88
C LYS A 5 -19.82 -53.86 36.13
N ALA A 6 -19.90 -53.27 37.32
CA ALA A 6 -18.79 -52.58 37.96
C ALA A 6 -17.72 -53.58 38.42
N CYS A 7 -16.45 -53.18 38.36
CA CYS A 7 -15.40 -53.76 39.18
C CYS A 7 -14.55 -52.63 39.77
N ARG A 8 -14.37 -52.64 41.10
CA ARG A 8 -13.60 -51.66 41.88
C ARG A 8 -12.20 -52.20 42.20
N ASN A 9 -11.29 -51.23 42.39
CA ASN A 9 -10.09 -51.20 43.26
C ASN A 9 -8.79 -51.84 42.77
N PRO A 10 -7.58 -51.43 43.27
CA PRO A 10 -7.28 -50.40 44.27
C PRO A 10 -6.13 -49.41 43.91
N ARG A 11 -5.99 -48.41 44.78
CA ARG A 11 -5.00 -47.33 44.83
C ARG A 11 -3.55 -47.80 44.72
N GLN A 12 -2.76 -47.16 43.86
CA GLN A 12 -1.33 -46.91 44.10
C GLN A 12 -1.07 -45.40 44.05
N ARG A 13 -0.75 -44.83 45.23
CA ARG A 13 -0.29 -43.44 45.35
C ARG A 13 1.21 -43.42 45.06
N GLY A 14 1.59 -43.16 43.80
CA GLY A 14 2.94 -42.77 43.45
C GLY A 14 3.15 -41.29 43.82
N SER A 15 4.15 -41.00 44.66
CA SER A 15 4.54 -39.63 44.97
C SER A 15 5.25 -39.02 43.77
N TYR A 16 4.53 -38.22 42.98
CA TYR A 16 5.17 -37.31 42.03
C TYR A 16 5.91 -36.23 42.83
N ALA A 17 7.25 -36.30 42.83
CA ALA A 17 8.09 -35.20 43.27
C ALA A 17 7.74 -33.97 42.42
N ARG A 18 7.30 -32.89 43.07
CA ARG A 18 7.02 -31.62 42.39
C ARG A 18 8.34 -31.11 41.81
N SER A 19 8.44 -31.07 40.49
CA SER A 19 9.50 -30.33 39.81
C SER A 19 9.47 -28.88 40.29
N ALA A 20 10.65 -28.34 40.61
CA ALA A 20 10.78 -26.95 41.03
C ALA A 20 10.22 -26.02 39.94
N PRO A 21 9.52 -24.94 40.30
CA PRO A 21 9.00 -23.99 39.32
C PRO A 21 10.17 -23.35 38.55
N PHE A 22 10.06 -23.32 37.22
CA PHE A 22 10.97 -22.55 36.36
C PHE A 22 10.90 -21.09 36.79
N LEU A 23 11.98 -20.57 37.39
CA LEU A 23 12.11 -19.15 37.66
C LEU A 23 12.37 -18.41 36.34
N PRO A 24 11.64 -17.31 36.05
CA PRO A 24 11.90 -16.52 34.85
C PRO A 24 13.31 -15.94 34.92
N VAL A 25 14.11 -16.17 33.87
CA VAL A 25 15.42 -15.56 33.72
C VAL A 25 15.23 -14.04 33.58
N PRO A 26 15.90 -13.20 34.38
CA PRO A 26 15.73 -11.76 34.28
C PRO A 26 16.17 -11.26 32.90
N PHE A 27 15.30 -10.47 32.27
CA PHE A 27 15.56 -9.86 30.97
C PHE A 27 16.68 -8.82 31.10
N ARG A 28 17.86 -9.12 30.54
CA ARG A 28 18.95 -8.16 30.43
C ARG A 28 18.88 -7.43 29.09
N MET A 29 18.73 -6.11 29.13
CA MET A 29 18.92 -5.26 27.96
C MET A 29 20.39 -5.30 27.54
N SER A 30 20.64 -5.43 26.24
CA SER A 30 21.99 -5.32 25.68
C SER A 30 22.52 -3.90 25.83
N GLN A 31 23.82 -3.78 26.15
CA GLN A 31 24.51 -2.50 26.14
C GLN A 31 25.20 -2.32 24.77
N PHE A 32 25.08 -1.12 24.20
CA PHE A 32 25.78 -0.75 22.98
C PHE A 32 27.11 -0.06 23.29
N ASN A 33 28.07 -0.10 22.37
CA ASN A 33 29.29 0.71 22.50
C ASN A 33 28.94 2.21 22.35
N ALA A 34 29.85 3.10 22.75
CA ALA A 34 29.58 4.54 22.80
C ALA A 34 29.16 5.14 21.45
N GLY A 35 29.78 4.68 20.35
CA GLY A 35 29.45 5.17 19.01
C GLY A 35 28.04 4.76 18.56
N ALA A 36 27.68 3.49 18.76
CA ALA A 36 26.35 2.98 18.45
C ALA A 36 25.28 3.60 19.36
N GLN A 37 25.57 3.78 20.65
CA GLN A 37 24.65 4.41 21.60
C GLN A 37 24.36 5.87 21.22
N ALA A 38 25.35 6.62 20.74
CA ALA A 38 25.20 8.01 20.33
C ALA A 38 24.37 8.16 19.02
N ALA A 39 24.42 7.15 18.15
CA ALA A 39 23.67 7.12 16.89
C ALA A 39 22.33 6.37 16.98
N TYR A 40 22.02 5.75 18.13
CA TYR A 40 20.84 4.91 18.29
C TYR A 40 19.56 5.75 18.21
N GLY A 41 18.80 5.54 17.14
CA GLY A 41 17.42 6.02 17.00
C GLY A 41 16.43 4.88 17.12
N VAL A 42 15.23 5.19 17.60
CA VAL A 42 14.08 4.27 17.52
C VAL A 42 13.36 4.56 16.22
N GLN A 43 12.97 3.51 15.49
CA GLN A 43 12.17 3.63 14.28
C GLN A 43 10.84 4.32 14.60
N ASP A 44 10.50 5.38 13.86
CA ASP A 44 9.23 6.08 14.00
C ASP A 44 8.13 5.39 13.18
N TYR A 45 7.08 4.96 13.87
CA TYR A 45 5.87 4.36 13.31
C TYR A 45 4.64 5.25 13.49
N SER A 46 4.83 6.52 13.87
CA SER A 46 3.74 7.47 14.04
C SER A 46 2.95 7.61 12.74
N PRO A 47 1.61 7.75 12.82
CA PRO A 47 0.80 7.97 11.64
C PRO A 47 1.27 9.21 10.87
N LYS A 48 1.53 9.05 9.57
CA LYS A 48 1.82 10.19 8.69
C LYS A 48 0.50 10.88 8.33
N THR A 49 0.51 12.21 8.21
CA THR A 49 -0.62 12.97 7.68
C THR A 49 -1.03 12.41 6.32
N THR A 50 -2.31 12.11 6.12
CA THR A 50 -2.88 11.63 4.85
C THR A 50 -3.40 12.83 4.04
N ILE A 51 -3.10 12.91 2.73
CA ILE A 51 -3.62 13.94 1.83
C ILE A 51 -5.15 13.84 1.79
N GLU A 52 -5.84 14.96 1.95
CA GLU A 52 -7.30 15.02 1.95
C GLU A 52 -7.89 14.46 0.64
N GLY A 53 -8.72 13.42 0.72
CA GLY A 53 -9.37 12.78 -0.44
C GLY A 53 -8.52 11.75 -1.20
N LEU A 54 -7.25 11.57 -0.82
CA LEU A 54 -6.43 10.44 -1.28
C LEU A 54 -6.87 9.18 -0.54
N GLU A 55 -7.31 8.15 -1.26
CA GLU A 55 -7.86 6.93 -0.65
C GLU A 55 -7.10 5.70 -1.13
N ILE A 56 -6.96 4.71 -0.24
CA ILE A 56 -6.36 3.42 -0.55
C ILE A 56 -7.39 2.33 -0.25
N HIS A 57 -7.77 1.59 -1.28
CA HIS A 57 -8.77 0.53 -1.22
C HIS A 57 -8.11 -0.82 -1.42
N SER A 58 -8.02 -1.63 -0.37
CA SER A 58 -7.45 -2.99 -0.46
C SER A 58 -8.36 -3.91 -1.27
N LEU A 59 -7.78 -4.67 -2.19
CA LEU A 59 -8.51 -5.64 -3.00
C LEU A 59 -8.27 -7.06 -2.49
N THR A 60 -9.34 -7.86 -2.46
CA THR A 60 -9.23 -9.29 -2.16
C THR A 60 -8.57 -10.02 -3.34
N ARG A 61 -7.53 -10.80 -3.03
CA ARG A 61 -6.85 -11.67 -4.00
C ARG A 61 -7.12 -13.14 -3.66
N PHE A 62 -7.83 -13.81 -4.55
CA PHE A 62 -8.07 -15.25 -4.46
C PHE A 62 -6.95 -15.99 -5.19
N ASN A 63 -6.34 -16.97 -4.54
CA ASN A 63 -5.26 -17.78 -5.11
C ASN A 63 -5.67 -19.25 -5.13
N ASP A 64 -5.22 -19.97 -6.15
CA ASP A 64 -5.33 -21.41 -6.29
C ASP A 64 -4.02 -21.98 -6.87
N ASP A 65 -4.00 -23.28 -7.19
CA ASP A 65 -2.85 -23.97 -7.78
C ASP A 65 -2.51 -23.52 -9.22
N GLY A 66 -3.43 -22.82 -9.89
CA GLY A 66 -3.26 -22.30 -11.25
C GLY A 66 -2.85 -20.82 -11.32
N GLY A 67 -3.08 -20.04 -10.25
CA GLY A 67 -2.67 -18.64 -10.19
C GLY A 67 -3.48 -17.81 -9.20
N SER A 68 -3.92 -16.64 -9.63
CA SER A 68 -4.71 -15.74 -8.78
C SER A 68 -5.67 -14.87 -9.57
N MET A 69 -6.80 -14.54 -8.95
CA MET A 69 -7.79 -13.62 -9.47
C MET A 69 -8.06 -12.49 -8.47
N SER A 70 -8.22 -11.27 -8.98
CA SER A 70 -8.67 -10.10 -8.21
C SER A 70 -9.59 -9.27 -9.10
N GLU A 71 -10.76 -8.93 -8.58
CA GLU A 71 -11.66 -8.00 -9.26
C GLU A 71 -11.11 -6.58 -9.08
N LEU A 72 -10.72 -5.93 -10.18
CA LEU A 72 -10.22 -4.55 -10.12
C LEU A 72 -11.35 -3.53 -9.99
N ALA A 73 -12.51 -3.84 -10.59
CA ALA A 73 -13.66 -2.97 -10.60
C ALA A 73 -14.95 -3.77 -10.80
N ARG A 74 -15.98 -3.42 -10.02
CA ARG A 74 -17.37 -3.73 -10.31
C ARG A 74 -18.04 -2.43 -10.70
N LEU A 75 -18.52 -2.37 -11.94
CA LEU A 75 -19.05 -1.15 -12.54
C LEU A 75 -20.54 -1.30 -12.81
N ASP A 76 -21.33 -0.32 -12.37
CA ASP A 76 -22.75 -0.17 -12.73
C ASP A 76 -22.98 1.26 -13.24
N GLU A 77 -23.39 1.40 -14.50
CA GLU A 77 -23.43 2.70 -15.20
C GLU A 77 -22.12 3.51 -15.07
N GLY A 78 -20.98 2.81 -14.96
CA GLY A 78 -19.66 3.39 -14.72
C GLY A 78 -19.34 3.70 -13.27
N ARG A 79 -20.30 3.67 -12.34
CA ARG A 79 -20.03 3.83 -10.90
C ARG A 79 -19.19 2.66 -10.39
N LEU A 80 -18.10 2.97 -9.69
CA LEU A 80 -17.22 1.95 -9.11
C LEU A 80 -17.66 1.59 -7.70
N GLU A 81 -17.99 0.32 -7.48
CA GLU A 81 -18.31 -0.18 -6.14
C GLU A 81 -17.16 0.08 -5.16
N GLY A 82 -17.47 0.66 -4.00
CA GLY A 82 -16.49 0.97 -2.95
C GLY A 82 -15.74 2.31 -3.10
N VAL A 83 -15.88 3.01 -4.24
CA VAL A 83 -15.27 4.33 -4.47
C VAL A 83 -16.37 5.36 -4.69
N GLU A 84 -16.83 5.99 -3.60
CA GLU A 84 -17.96 6.91 -3.62
C GLU A 84 -17.72 8.13 -4.53
N GLY A 85 -18.74 8.51 -5.29
CA GLY A 85 -18.71 9.68 -6.17
C GLY A 85 -17.88 9.51 -7.45
N PHE A 86 -17.20 8.37 -7.66
CA PHE A 86 -16.44 8.11 -8.88
C PHE A 86 -17.28 7.41 -9.95
N VAL A 87 -17.26 7.94 -11.17
CA VAL A 87 -17.90 7.34 -12.35
C VAL A 87 -16.85 7.16 -13.44
N CYS A 88 -16.40 5.92 -13.63
CA CYS A 88 -15.45 5.56 -14.67
C CYS A 88 -15.99 5.92 -16.06
N ARG A 89 -15.22 6.75 -16.78
CA ARG A 89 -15.49 7.13 -18.18
C ARG A 89 -14.48 6.56 -19.16
N GLN A 90 -13.31 6.17 -18.66
CA GLN A 90 -12.22 5.61 -19.47
C GLN A 90 -11.33 4.73 -18.59
N MET A 91 -10.79 3.67 -19.18
CA MET A 91 -9.78 2.82 -18.57
C MET A 91 -8.54 2.81 -19.46
N ASN A 92 -7.38 2.87 -18.83
CA ASN A 92 -6.10 3.01 -19.49
C ASN A 92 -5.14 1.92 -19.00
N TYR A 93 -4.27 1.49 -19.91
CA TYR A 93 -3.17 0.56 -19.65
C TYR A 93 -1.85 1.25 -20.00
N SER A 94 -0.93 1.32 -19.04
CA SER A 94 0.38 1.96 -19.19
C SER A 94 1.48 0.99 -18.81
N VAL A 95 2.54 0.95 -19.62
CA VAL A 95 3.77 0.21 -19.33
C VAL A 95 4.88 1.21 -19.01
N MET A 96 5.66 0.92 -17.98
CA MET A 96 6.84 1.66 -17.57
C MET A 96 8.09 0.80 -17.72
N GLU A 97 9.05 1.30 -18.49
CA GLU A 97 10.37 0.69 -18.61
C GLU A 97 11.11 0.62 -17.26
N PRO A 98 12.09 -0.28 -17.10
CA PRO A 98 12.90 -0.38 -15.89
C PRO A 98 13.43 0.98 -15.44
N LEU A 99 13.27 1.30 -14.16
CA LEU A 99 13.73 2.55 -13.52
C LEU A 99 13.14 3.86 -14.07
N ALA A 100 12.26 3.81 -15.06
CA ALA A 100 11.67 5.01 -15.66
C ALA A 100 10.84 5.81 -14.66
N ILE A 101 10.87 7.13 -14.81
CA ILE A 101 10.03 8.08 -14.08
C ILE A 101 9.04 8.71 -15.07
N LYS A 102 7.75 8.69 -14.74
CA LYS A 102 6.70 9.42 -15.45
C LYS A 102 6.04 10.36 -14.44
N ALA A 103 6.41 11.64 -14.49
CA ALA A 103 5.94 12.61 -13.50
C ALA A 103 6.09 14.07 -13.97
N PHE A 104 5.44 15.03 -13.29
CA PHE A 104 4.19 14.81 -12.54
C PHE A 104 3.02 15.12 -13.46
N HIS A 105 1.98 14.31 -13.41
CA HIS A 105 0.68 14.63 -13.99
C HIS A 105 -0.11 15.45 -12.97
N LEU A 106 -0.93 16.37 -13.46
CA LEU A 106 -1.82 17.16 -12.63
C LEU A 106 -3.12 17.44 -13.37
N HIS A 107 -4.23 17.09 -12.75
CA HIS A 107 -5.57 17.27 -13.30
C HIS A 107 -6.34 18.32 -12.51
N ARG A 108 -7.13 19.13 -13.21
CA ARG A 108 -8.01 20.13 -12.58
C ARG A 108 -9.39 19.57 -12.26
N ARG A 109 -9.84 18.59 -13.05
CA ARG A 109 -11.18 17.99 -12.96
C ARG A 109 -11.14 16.48 -12.76
N GLN A 110 -10.17 15.81 -13.35
CA GLN A 110 -10.10 14.34 -13.36
C GLN A 110 -9.65 13.76 -12.01
N THR A 111 -10.35 12.72 -11.58
CA THR A 111 -9.92 11.77 -10.56
C THR A 111 -9.31 10.55 -11.24
N ASP A 112 -8.19 10.08 -10.71
CA ASP A 112 -7.52 8.85 -11.12
C ASP A 112 -7.74 7.75 -10.08
N VAL A 113 -7.99 6.52 -10.52
CA VAL A 113 -8.00 5.33 -9.66
C VAL A 113 -7.00 4.32 -10.22
N TRP A 114 -5.84 4.23 -9.58
CA TRP A 114 -4.72 3.44 -10.06
C TRP A 114 -4.68 2.05 -9.45
N TYR A 115 -4.27 1.08 -10.26
CA TYR A 115 -3.92 -0.28 -9.88
C TYR A 115 -2.56 -0.66 -10.47
N VAL A 116 -1.75 -1.36 -9.69
CA VAL A 116 -0.49 -1.97 -10.13
C VAL A 116 -0.53 -3.45 -9.76
N PRO A 117 -0.30 -4.37 -10.71
CA PRO A 117 -0.34 -5.80 -10.41
C PRO A 117 0.65 -6.20 -9.30
N PRO A 118 0.31 -7.18 -8.44
CA PRO A 118 1.20 -7.69 -7.39
C PRO A 118 2.56 -8.18 -7.89
N SER A 119 2.65 -8.58 -9.16
CA SER A 119 3.90 -9.01 -9.80
C SER A 119 4.83 -7.86 -10.15
N ASP A 120 4.35 -6.62 -10.15
CA ASP A 120 5.07 -5.40 -10.52
C ASP A 120 5.40 -4.55 -9.30
N LYS A 121 6.23 -3.51 -9.48
CA LYS A 121 6.62 -2.64 -8.34
C LYS A 121 6.81 -1.20 -8.77
N ILE A 122 5.82 -0.38 -8.45
CA ILE A 122 5.82 1.06 -8.74
C ILE A 122 5.87 1.84 -7.44
N LEU A 123 6.71 2.88 -7.41
CA LEU A 123 6.62 3.95 -6.43
C LEU A 123 5.69 5.03 -7.00
N LEU A 124 4.51 5.17 -6.42
CA LEU A 124 3.62 6.30 -6.64
C LEU A 124 4.05 7.43 -5.70
N ALA A 125 4.41 8.58 -6.25
CA ALA A 125 4.60 9.82 -5.52
C ALA A 125 3.39 10.73 -5.77
N VAL A 126 2.81 11.26 -4.70
CA VAL A 126 1.67 12.18 -4.74
C VAL A 126 1.96 13.43 -3.91
N ALA A 127 1.44 14.56 -4.32
CA ALA A 127 1.58 15.83 -3.62
C ALA A 127 0.32 16.68 -3.76
N ASP A 128 -0.18 17.19 -2.63
CA ASP A 128 -1.33 18.08 -2.63
C ASP A 128 -0.92 19.50 -2.99
N VAL A 129 -1.35 19.97 -4.17
CA VAL A 129 -1.06 21.34 -4.65
C VAL A 129 -2.31 22.22 -4.68
N ARG A 130 -3.37 21.83 -3.97
CA ARG A 130 -4.61 22.60 -3.86
C ARG A 130 -4.42 23.76 -2.89
N ALA A 131 -4.47 24.98 -3.40
CA ALA A 131 -4.40 26.18 -2.57
C ALA A 131 -5.52 26.21 -1.53
N GLY A 132 -5.16 26.41 -0.26
CA GLY A 132 -6.09 26.44 0.88
C GLY A 132 -6.52 25.06 1.39
N SER A 133 -5.99 23.97 0.83
CA SER A 133 -6.22 22.61 1.36
C SER A 133 -5.65 22.47 2.77
N SER A 134 -6.33 21.71 3.62
CA SER A 134 -5.83 21.36 4.96
C SER A 134 -4.53 20.55 4.92
N THR A 135 -4.24 19.94 3.76
CA THR A 135 -3.04 19.16 3.48
C THR A 135 -2.18 19.76 2.37
N GLU A 136 -2.34 21.05 2.05
CA GLU A 136 -1.54 21.74 1.04
C GLU A 136 -0.03 21.53 1.30
N GLY A 137 0.71 21.15 0.26
CA GLY A 137 2.16 20.88 0.33
C GLY A 137 2.53 19.53 0.92
N VAL A 138 1.58 18.73 1.42
CA VAL A 138 1.86 17.36 1.88
C VAL A 138 2.25 16.50 0.69
N VAL A 139 3.39 15.81 0.82
CA VAL A 139 3.94 14.88 -0.16
C VAL A 139 3.96 13.47 0.44
N GLN A 140 3.51 12.48 -0.34
CA GLN A 140 3.50 11.08 0.09
C GLN A 140 4.04 10.15 -0.98
N ARG A 141 4.53 9.01 -0.50
CA ARG A 141 5.12 7.95 -1.30
C ARG A 141 4.41 6.65 -0.97
N ILE A 142 3.85 6.02 -1.99
CA ILE A 142 3.08 4.79 -1.87
C ILE A 142 3.71 3.75 -2.79
N VAL A 143 4.17 2.64 -2.25
CA VAL A 143 4.56 1.49 -3.07
C VAL A 143 3.30 0.74 -3.48
N MET A 144 3.11 0.54 -4.78
CA MET A 144 2.01 -0.23 -5.36
C MET A 144 2.56 -1.49 -6.06
N GLY A 145 1.76 -2.56 -6.07
CA GLY A 145 2.22 -3.90 -6.42
C GLY A 145 3.01 -4.56 -5.28
N ASP A 146 4.07 -5.27 -5.63
CA ASP A 146 5.00 -5.94 -4.70
C ASP A 146 4.28 -6.89 -3.73
N GLY A 147 3.45 -7.76 -4.29
CA GLY A 147 2.60 -8.70 -3.54
C GLY A 147 1.26 -8.11 -3.06
N ASN A 148 1.08 -6.79 -3.11
CA ASN A 148 -0.15 -6.15 -2.64
C ASN A 148 -1.11 -5.86 -3.81
N SER A 149 -2.42 -6.10 -3.58
CA SER A 149 -3.50 -5.69 -4.49
C SER A 149 -4.30 -4.56 -3.85
N LYS A 150 -4.25 -3.36 -4.43
CA LYS A 150 -4.99 -2.20 -3.94
C LYS A 150 -5.25 -1.21 -5.07
N LEU A 151 -6.35 -0.47 -4.95
CA LEU A 151 -6.60 0.74 -5.72
C LEU A 151 -6.12 1.95 -4.93
N VAL A 152 -5.58 2.95 -5.62
CA VAL A 152 -5.30 4.26 -5.03
C VAL A 152 -6.08 5.31 -5.80
N ARG A 153 -7.03 5.97 -5.12
CA ARG A 153 -7.79 7.11 -5.66
C ARG A 153 -6.99 8.39 -5.43
N ILE A 154 -6.74 9.12 -6.51
CA ILE A 154 -5.99 10.37 -6.54
C ILE A 154 -6.97 11.47 -6.99
N PRO A 155 -7.37 12.39 -6.10
CA PRO A 155 -8.36 13.42 -6.44
C PRO A 155 -7.77 14.53 -7.33
N PRO A 156 -8.62 15.34 -8.00
CA PRO A 156 -8.17 16.51 -8.76
C PRO A 156 -7.34 17.46 -7.88
N GLY A 157 -6.33 18.07 -8.48
CA GLY A 157 -5.40 18.96 -7.77
C GLY A 157 -4.32 18.24 -6.94
N VAL A 158 -4.29 16.91 -6.91
CA VAL A 158 -3.16 16.15 -6.36
C VAL A 158 -2.22 15.76 -7.49
N ALA A 159 -1.04 16.38 -7.52
CA ALA A 159 0.00 16.05 -8.48
C ALA A 159 0.49 14.63 -8.22
N HIS A 160 0.66 13.83 -9.26
CA HIS A 160 1.04 12.43 -9.11
C HIS A 160 2.04 11.98 -10.18
N GLY A 161 2.88 11.02 -9.82
CA GLY A 161 3.85 10.44 -10.73
C GLY A 161 4.33 9.09 -10.27
N ALA A 162 4.90 8.33 -11.20
CA ALA A 162 5.31 6.96 -10.98
C ALA A 162 6.80 6.79 -11.25
N LYS A 163 7.46 5.95 -10.45
CA LYS A 163 8.75 5.35 -10.79
C LYS A 163 8.65 3.84 -10.77
N ASN A 164 9.13 3.20 -11.83
CA ASN A 164 9.35 1.75 -11.81
C ASN A 164 10.56 1.44 -10.91
N LEU A 165 10.35 0.65 -9.85
CA LEU A 165 11.43 0.28 -8.92
C LEU A 165 12.19 -0.98 -9.37
N ARG A 166 11.74 -1.64 -10.43
CA ARG A 166 12.37 -2.85 -10.96
C ARG A 166 13.53 -2.46 -11.90
N PRO A 167 14.74 -3.01 -11.69
CA PRO A 167 15.92 -2.63 -12.46
C PRO A 167 16.01 -3.30 -13.84
N ALA A 168 15.25 -4.36 -14.08
CA ALA A 168 15.41 -5.20 -15.28
C ALA A 168 14.10 -5.62 -15.94
N THR A 169 12.95 -5.23 -15.41
CA THR A 169 11.64 -5.65 -15.91
C THR A 169 10.68 -4.46 -15.97
N PRO A 170 9.87 -4.36 -17.04
CA PRO A 170 8.80 -3.38 -17.09
C PRO A 170 7.81 -3.59 -15.93
N SER A 171 7.05 -2.54 -15.63
CA SER A 171 5.92 -2.59 -14.70
C SER A 171 4.71 -1.93 -15.33
N THR A 172 3.53 -2.44 -15.00
CA THR A 172 2.27 -2.02 -15.59
C THR A 172 1.43 -1.24 -14.59
N ILE A 173 0.67 -0.28 -15.11
CA ILE A 173 -0.33 0.48 -14.36
C ILE A 173 -1.63 0.38 -15.16
N ILE A 174 -2.68 -0.10 -14.51
CA ILE A 174 -4.05 -0.02 -15.01
C ILE A 174 -4.71 1.10 -14.22
N TYR A 175 -5.37 2.04 -14.89
CA TYR A 175 -6.05 3.13 -14.19
C TYR A 175 -7.39 3.46 -14.82
N PHE A 176 -8.33 3.84 -13.97
CA PHE A 176 -9.66 4.30 -14.32
C PHE A 176 -9.72 5.81 -14.09
N VAL A 177 -10.41 6.52 -14.96
CA VAL A 177 -10.58 7.98 -14.85
C VAL A 177 -12.05 8.38 -15.07
N ASP A 178 -12.47 9.46 -14.43
CA ASP A 178 -13.84 10.00 -14.51
C ASP A 178 -14.01 11.13 -15.55
N VAL A 179 -12.93 11.53 -16.20
CA VAL A 179 -12.90 12.45 -17.34
C VAL A 179 -12.21 11.75 -18.51
N GLN A 180 -12.79 11.83 -19.70
CA GLN A 180 -12.16 11.25 -20.90
C GLN A 180 -11.00 12.13 -21.36
N PHE A 181 -9.96 11.50 -21.91
CA PHE A 181 -8.83 12.22 -22.46
C PHE A 181 -9.28 13.13 -23.61
N SER A 182 -8.75 14.35 -23.63
CA SER A 182 -8.98 15.33 -24.68
C SER A 182 -7.71 16.12 -24.95
N VAL A 183 -7.63 16.72 -26.14
CA VAL A 183 -6.51 17.57 -26.58
C VAL A 183 -6.99 18.98 -26.86
N GLY A 184 -6.07 19.94 -26.93
CA GLY A 184 -6.39 21.35 -27.21
C GLY A 184 -6.92 22.08 -25.98
N GLU A 185 -7.90 22.96 -26.18
CA GLU A 185 -8.43 23.86 -25.13
C GLU A 185 -9.13 23.11 -23.99
N GLU A 186 -9.71 21.94 -24.28
CA GLU A 186 -10.43 21.11 -23.30
C GLU A 186 -9.53 20.17 -22.49
N CYS A 187 -8.23 20.11 -22.80
CA CYS A 187 -7.28 19.21 -22.16
C CYS A 187 -7.20 19.45 -20.64
N ASP A 188 -7.43 18.40 -19.86
CA ASP A 188 -7.31 18.44 -18.39
C ASP A 188 -5.95 17.97 -17.87
N GLU A 189 -5.05 17.50 -18.74
CA GLU A 189 -3.77 16.93 -18.35
C GLU A 189 -2.65 17.98 -18.34
N GLY A 190 -2.32 18.47 -17.14
CA GLY A 190 -1.17 19.33 -16.89
C GLY A 190 0.09 18.54 -16.50
N ARG A 191 1.23 19.25 -16.49
CA ARG A 191 2.52 18.70 -16.07
C ARG A 191 3.22 19.62 -15.06
N LEU A 192 3.88 19.03 -14.08
CA LEU A 192 4.97 19.68 -13.34
C LEU A 192 6.29 18.98 -13.69
N PRO A 193 7.44 19.65 -13.60
CA PRO A 193 8.75 19.01 -13.73
C PRO A 193 8.88 17.80 -12.81
N TRP A 194 9.50 16.71 -13.29
CA TRP A 194 9.64 15.47 -12.53
C TRP A 194 10.36 15.65 -11.17
N ASP A 195 11.14 16.72 -11.02
CA ASP A 195 11.90 17.09 -9.83
C ASP A 195 11.29 18.27 -9.06
N HIS A 196 10.06 18.67 -9.36
CA HIS A 196 9.39 19.80 -8.70
C HIS A 196 9.37 19.70 -7.16
N PHE A 197 9.21 18.49 -6.62
CA PHE A 197 9.27 18.21 -5.17
C PHE A 197 10.65 17.70 -4.70
N GLY A 198 11.68 17.92 -5.51
CA GLY A 198 13.04 17.43 -5.32
C GLY A 198 13.25 16.02 -5.88
N ALA A 199 14.39 15.81 -6.56
CA ALA A 199 14.72 14.52 -7.19
C ALA A 199 14.79 13.33 -6.21
N LYS A 200 15.06 13.58 -4.92
CA LYS A 200 15.19 12.55 -3.88
C LYS A 200 13.90 11.77 -3.62
N ILE A 201 12.73 12.32 -3.96
CA ILE A 201 11.43 11.62 -3.81
C ILE A 201 11.40 10.28 -4.56
N TRP A 202 12.22 10.15 -5.60
CA TRP A 202 12.32 8.97 -6.45
C TRP A 202 13.39 7.97 -5.98
N GLU A 203 14.22 8.32 -5.01
CA GLU A 203 15.28 7.45 -4.50
C GLU A 203 14.72 6.46 -3.48
N VAL A 204 15.16 5.21 -3.52
CA VAL A 204 14.81 4.23 -2.47
C VAL A 204 15.37 4.72 -1.14
N GLU A 205 14.51 4.74 -0.10
CA GLU A 205 14.93 5.19 1.23
C GLU A 205 16.03 4.30 1.77
N ARG A 206 17.08 4.93 2.31
CA ARG A 206 18.16 4.26 3.01
C ARG A 206 17.83 4.37 4.50
N GLY A 207 17.54 3.24 5.14
CA GLY A 207 17.38 3.15 6.59
C GLY A 207 18.69 3.37 7.33
#